data_AF-A0A3N5MDM7-F1
#
_entry.id   AF-A0A3N5MDM7-F1
#
_cell.length_a   1.000
_cell.length_b   1.000
_cell.length_c   1.000
_cell.angle_alpha   90.00
_cell.angle_beta   90.00
_cell.angle_gamma   90.00
#
_symmetry.space_group_name_H-M   'P 1'
#
loop_
_entity.id
_entity.type
_entity.pdbx_description
1 polymer ?
#
loop_
_entity_poly.entity_id
_entity_poly.type
_entity_poly.pdbx_seq_one_letter_code
_entity_poly.pdbx_strand_id
1 'polypeptide(L)'
;MPHRAGYFAFAYEWDHHCHKLFRSIKGRFSHMLKELGELEYQHASDVESLLNYFKKWHYNKEHYYRTMHEIDRKRFVIDSLGYRGYGVNRDLYQALDALKDEYGGHIHWLLTERFNKHIDLSKKLLYLPQERIDSMDSHYIIGELCKKLNWAPDENIPVLPSAHLDLGRYLHVMSRETSWAANTAIFQKLFLNLGSSSMTIMRGSTGYYDPLSGRDMKITGNKNFIELYRELFSSLHTFTSVGTDFLKRIHYVLSKGIDPDAGNFRTFDFDDRNGVTFENGNFQREVGDLSHVLWETGQSFHELEAFICNLSRSYYMFIGIHPFGDSNGRTGRCFLNFMLLKKGLPPVSFIDEKEIFALPRYGGSIEDMHEYIKARIMKAVNQYFYERWKMGRFGFLAKNIYNVSFDSGFHFRQIDDVPRKLEVNFAAYLIGEGNPLEQQFRNQGLVVLPDEHLIRNMTIYCGFSHNHCGEWKHVFHLKNNFFIREIRPETPGVRVFDIDFVVELRDEHSCYDYFNCCVVSHGTGRIFNNKGLNYSYEIDR
;
A
#
# COMPACT_ATOMS: atom_id res chain seq x y z
N MET A 1 32.97 9.05 -16.20
CA MET A 1 33.74 10.19 -15.67
C MET A 1 34.40 9.76 -14.37
N PRO A 2 35.71 10.00 -14.15
CA PRO A 2 36.35 9.59 -12.91
C PRO A 2 36.03 10.60 -11.82
N HIS A 3 35.12 10.25 -10.90
CA HIS A 3 34.86 11.05 -9.70
C HIS A 3 35.85 10.66 -8.60
N ARG A 4 36.44 11.69 -7.99
CA ARG A 4 37.45 11.60 -6.93
C ARG A 4 36.95 10.76 -5.76
N ALA A 5 37.73 9.76 -5.38
CA ALA A 5 37.65 9.12 -4.08
C ALA A 5 37.77 10.20 -2.98
N GLY A 6 36.80 10.28 -2.06
CA GLY A 6 36.95 11.11 -0.85
C GLY A 6 35.70 11.71 -0.23
N TYR A 7 34.57 11.81 -0.93
CA TYR A 7 33.34 12.37 -0.34
C TYR A 7 32.18 11.37 -0.45
N PHE A 8 32.26 10.28 0.32
CA PHE A 8 31.04 9.54 0.63
C PHE A 8 30.23 10.39 1.61
N ALA A 9 29.05 10.81 1.17
CA ALA A 9 28.05 11.40 2.05
C ALA A 9 27.49 10.30 2.95
N PHE A 10 28.17 10.00 4.06
CA PHE A 10 27.61 9.20 5.15
C PHE A 10 26.48 10.04 5.77
N ALA A 11 25.26 9.86 5.27
CA ALA A 11 24.11 10.65 5.70
C ALA A 11 23.09 9.83 6.49
N TYR A 12 23.09 8.49 6.36
CA TYR A 12 22.13 7.64 7.04
C TYR A 12 22.77 6.65 8.00
N GLU A 13 22.37 6.81 9.25
CA GLU A 13 22.62 5.87 10.33
C GLU A 13 21.58 4.75 10.31
N TRP A 14 21.91 3.65 11.00
CA TRP A 14 20.98 2.56 11.26
C TRP A 14 19.70 3.05 11.94
N ASP A 15 18.54 2.80 11.31
CA ASP A 15 17.23 3.16 11.85
C ASP A 15 16.33 1.93 12.08
N HIS A 16 15.10 2.18 12.53
CA HIS A 16 14.12 1.13 12.78
C HIS A 16 13.70 0.36 11.52
N HIS A 17 13.71 1.00 10.34
CA HIS A 17 13.39 0.32 9.09
C HIS A 17 14.52 -0.63 8.67
N CYS A 18 15.78 -0.22 8.87
CA CYS A 18 16.96 -1.09 8.72
C CYS A 18 16.83 -2.32 9.61
N HIS A 19 16.49 -2.11 10.90
CA HIS A 19 16.30 -3.19 11.85
C HIS A 19 15.21 -4.18 11.44
N LYS A 20 14.08 -3.69 10.96
CA LYS A 20 12.98 -4.54 10.50
C LYS A 20 13.31 -5.32 9.23
N LEU A 21 13.95 -4.67 8.25
CA LEU A 21 14.41 -5.34 7.03
C LEU A 21 15.41 -6.46 7.37
N PHE A 22 16.40 -6.15 8.20
CA PHE A 22 17.38 -7.12 8.69
C PHE A 22 16.71 -8.32 9.38
N ARG A 23 15.80 -8.07 10.32
CA ARG A 23 15.04 -9.13 11.00
C ARG A 23 14.19 -9.95 10.05
N SER A 24 13.59 -9.33 9.03
CA SER A 24 12.80 -10.05 8.02
C SER A 24 13.65 -11.02 7.20
N ILE A 25 14.83 -10.60 6.75
CA ILE A 25 15.78 -11.46 6.02
C ILE A 25 16.31 -12.57 6.93
N LYS A 26 16.76 -12.22 8.14
CA LYS A 26 17.23 -13.21 9.13
C LYS A 26 16.17 -14.26 9.45
N GLY A 27 14.92 -13.84 9.62
CA GLY A 27 13.78 -14.72 9.86
C GLY A 27 13.54 -15.73 8.73
N ARG A 28 13.78 -15.34 7.46
CA ARG A 28 13.72 -16.27 6.32
C ARG A 28 14.80 -17.35 6.41
N PHE A 29 16.04 -16.97 6.76
CA PHE A 29 17.11 -17.94 6.98
C PHE A 29 16.80 -18.90 8.12
N SER A 30 16.33 -18.39 9.26
CA SER A 30 15.92 -19.23 10.41
C SER A 30 14.78 -20.18 10.04
N HIS A 31 13.81 -19.73 9.25
CA HIS A 31 12.73 -20.58 8.73
C HIS A 31 13.29 -21.70 7.83
N MET A 32 14.16 -21.39 6.88
CA MET A 32 14.78 -22.39 6.01
C MET A 32 15.59 -23.42 6.79
N LEU A 33 16.39 -22.99 7.78
CA LEU A 33 17.13 -23.91 8.66
C LEU A 33 16.20 -24.88 9.38
N LYS A 34 15.07 -24.39 9.90
CA LYS A 34 14.06 -25.24 10.55
C LYS A 34 13.48 -26.26 9.57
N GLU A 35 13.00 -25.81 8.42
CA GLU A 35 12.36 -26.66 7.41
C GLU A 35 13.31 -27.73 6.84
N LEU A 36 14.57 -27.37 6.58
CA LEU A 36 15.62 -28.30 6.14
C LEU A 36 16.05 -29.26 7.27
N GLY A 37 15.98 -28.81 8.52
CA GLY A 37 16.14 -29.67 9.69
C GLY A 37 15.02 -30.71 9.79
N GLU A 38 13.77 -30.33 9.55
CA GLU A 38 12.64 -31.27 9.53
C GLU A 38 12.77 -32.34 8.42
N LEU A 39 13.36 -32.00 7.27
CA LEU A 39 13.65 -32.95 6.20
C LEU A 39 14.68 -34.04 6.58
N GLU A 40 15.49 -33.84 7.62
CA GLU A 40 16.36 -34.89 8.21
C GLU A 40 15.54 -36.10 8.65
N TYR A 41 14.36 -35.87 9.20
CA TYR A 41 13.53 -36.92 9.79
C TYR A 41 12.45 -37.45 8.83
N GLN A 42 12.25 -36.79 7.68
CA GLN A 42 11.29 -37.23 6.67
C GLN A 42 11.91 -38.33 5.78
N HIS A 43 11.37 -39.55 5.88
CA HIS A 43 11.75 -40.68 5.03
C HIS A 43 10.68 -40.90 3.96
N ALA A 44 11.10 -40.99 2.70
CA ALA A 44 10.25 -41.38 1.59
C ALA A 44 10.39 -42.89 1.35
N SER A 45 9.27 -43.57 1.14
CA SER A 45 9.19 -45.01 0.87
C SER A 45 8.57 -45.33 -0.49
N ASP A 46 7.88 -44.36 -1.08
CA ASP A 46 7.10 -44.50 -2.30
C ASP A 46 7.16 -43.21 -3.14
N VAL A 47 6.55 -43.24 -4.32
CA VAL A 47 6.58 -42.13 -5.29
C VAL A 47 5.94 -40.85 -4.73
N GLU A 48 4.85 -40.98 -3.95
CA GLU A 48 4.10 -39.84 -3.42
C GLU A 48 4.83 -39.17 -2.25
N SER A 49 5.33 -39.95 -1.30
CA SER A 49 6.16 -39.45 -0.19
C SER A 49 7.46 -38.82 -0.69
N LEU A 50 8.05 -39.36 -1.77
CA LEU A 50 9.22 -38.79 -2.43
C LEU A 50 8.90 -37.47 -3.15
N LEU A 51 7.74 -37.39 -3.82
CA LEU A 51 7.25 -36.15 -4.42
C LEU A 51 7.07 -35.06 -3.35
N ASN A 52 6.38 -35.37 -2.25
CA ASN A 52 6.16 -34.43 -1.15
C ASN A 52 7.46 -33.95 -0.51
N TYR A 53 8.44 -34.86 -0.37
CA TYR A 53 9.80 -34.51 0.09
C TYR A 53 10.45 -33.49 -0.85
N PHE A 54 10.51 -33.78 -2.15
CA PHE A 54 11.16 -32.90 -3.11
C PHE A 54 10.41 -31.58 -3.34
N LYS A 55 9.09 -31.54 -3.15
CA LYS A 55 8.32 -30.28 -3.12
C LYS A 55 8.80 -29.37 -1.98
N LYS A 56 8.87 -29.89 -0.76
CA LYS A 56 9.36 -29.12 0.41
C LYS A 56 10.83 -28.71 0.24
N TRP A 57 11.67 -29.61 -0.27
CA TRP A 57 13.07 -29.31 -0.58
C TRP A 57 13.21 -28.21 -1.65
N HIS A 58 12.47 -28.33 -2.77
CA HIS A 58 12.46 -27.37 -3.87
C HIS A 58 12.08 -25.99 -3.39
N TYR A 59 11.02 -25.87 -2.60
CA TYR A 59 10.59 -24.60 -2.03
C TYR A 59 11.71 -23.92 -1.24
N ASN A 60 12.44 -24.67 -0.39
CA ASN A 60 13.54 -24.12 0.39
C ASN A 60 14.77 -23.77 -0.48
N LYS A 61 15.05 -24.53 -1.54
CA LYS A 61 16.09 -24.18 -2.52
C LYS A 61 15.78 -22.83 -3.19
N GLU A 62 14.59 -22.68 -3.75
CA GLU A 62 14.19 -21.43 -4.42
C GLU A 62 14.17 -20.26 -3.44
N HIS A 63 13.71 -20.50 -2.20
CA HIS A 63 13.66 -19.48 -1.16
C HIS A 63 15.07 -19.00 -0.77
N TYR A 64 16.03 -19.92 -0.72
CA TYR A 64 17.44 -19.62 -0.45
C TYR A 64 18.02 -18.73 -1.56
N TYR A 65 17.96 -19.17 -2.82
CA TYR A 65 18.55 -18.42 -3.93
C TYR A 65 17.89 -17.06 -4.12
N ARG A 66 16.57 -16.96 -3.96
CA ARG A 66 15.85 -15.68 -4.01
C ARG A 66 16.29 -14.73 -2.90
N THR A 67 16.49 -15.23 -1.68
CA THR A 67 16.94 -14.42 -0.54
C THR A 67 18.38 -13.93 -0.73
N MET A 68 19.28 -14.79 -1.22
CA MET A 68 20.66 -14.44 -1.51
C MET A 68 20.75 -13.39 -2.63
N HIS A 69 20.01 -13.58 -3.72
CA HIS A 69 19.92 -12.62 -4.81
C HIS A 69 19.34 -11.27 -4.36
N GLU A 70 18.33 -11.28 -3.48
CA GLU A 70 17.78 -10.04 -2.90
C GLU A 70 18.84 -9.28 -2.09
N ILE A 71 19.64 -9.97 -1.27
CA ILE A 71 20.76 -9.36 -0.52
C ILE A 71 21.77 -8.72 -1.48
N ASP A 72 22.19 -9.47 -2.50
CA ASP A 72 23.20 -8.99 -3.46
C ASP A 72 22.70 -7.77 -4.25
N ARG A 73 21.44 -7.81 -4.71
CA ARG A 73 20.81 -6.67 -5.38
C ARG A 73 20.70 -5.46 -4.44
N LYS A 74 20.30 -5.65 -3.18
CA LYS A 74 20.21 -4.57 -2.20
C LYS A 74 21.56 -3.91 -1.94
N ARG A 75 22.61 -4.71 -1.79
CA ARG A 75 23.99 -4.23 -1.64
C ARG A 75 24.45 -3.45 -2.87
N PHE A 76 24.18 -3.96 -4.06
CA PHE A 76 24.50 -3.27 -5.32
C PHE A 76 23.82 -1.89 -5.40
N VAL A 77 22.53 -1.80 -5.07
CA VAL A 77 21.81 -0.52 -5.06
C VAL A 77 22.45 0.45 -4.08
N ILE A 78 22.70 0.04 -2.83
CA ILE A 78 23.32 0.90 -1.81
C ILE A 78 24.69 1.40 -2.28
N ASP A 79 25.50 0.54 -2.89
CA ASP A 79 26.82 0.96 -3.40
C ASP A 79 26.69 1.94 -4.57
N SER A 80 25.73 1.72 -5.46
CA SER A 80 25.47 2.58 -6.62
C SER A 80 25.01 4.00 -6.25
N LEU A 81 24.35 4.16 -5.11
CA LEU A 81 23.81 5.44 -4.64
C LEU A 81 24.89 6.46 -4.26
N GLY A 82 26.02 5.99 -3.72
CA GLY A 82 27.14 6.86 -3.37
C GLY A 82 27.69 7.61 -4.59
N TYR A 83 27.68 6.96 -5.76
CA TYR A 83 28.10 7.57 -7.03
C TYR A 83 27.12 8.61 -7.57
N ARG A 84 25.86 8.60 -7.11
CA ARG A 84 24.81 9.52 -7.56
C ARG A 84 24.60 10.70 -6.61
N GLY A 85 25.41 10.82 -5.55
CA GLY A 85 25.31 11.90 -4.57
C GLY A 85 24.18 11.72 -3.56
N TYR A 86 23.70 10.50 -3.35
CA TYR A 86 22.69 10.23 -2.32
C TYR A 86 23.34 9.90 -0.98
N GLY A 87 22.63 10.18 0.11
CA GLY A 87 22.94 9.55 1.40
C GLY A 87 22.81 8.02 1.32
N VAL A 88 23.80 7.29 1.82
CA VAL A 88 23.83 5.81 1.82
C VAL A 88 23.87 5.24 3.23
N ASN A 89 23.18 4.10 3.44
CA ASN A 89 23.23 3.36 4.70
C ASN A 89 24.27 2.24 4.62
N ARG A 90 25.52 2.55 4.99
CA ARG A 90 26.64 1.59 4.95
C ARG A 90 26.55 0.53 6.05
N ASP A 91 25.91 0.84 7.18
CA ASP A 91 25.67 -0.13 8.26
C ASP A 91 24.75 -1.25 7.77
N LEU A 92 23.67 -0.91 7.06
CA LEU A 92 22.78 -1.88 6.43
C LEU A 92 23.52 -2.73 5.40
N TYR A 93 24.37 -2.12 4.56
CA TYR A 93 25.20 -2.87 3.61
C TYR A 93 26.04 -3.95 4.31
N GLN A 94 26.76 -3.57 5.38
CA GLN A 94 27.60 -4.50 6.13
C GLN A 94 26.78 -5.57 6.85
N ALA A 95 25.64 -5.21 7.44
CA ALA A 95 24.77 -6.15 8.12
C ALA A 95 24.16 -7.19 7.16
N LEU A 96 23.80 -6.79 5.94
CA LEU A 96 23.33 -7.70 4.90
C LEU A 96 24.41 -8.69 4.46
N ASP A 97 25.66 -8.24 4.36
CA ASP A 97 26.82 -9.09 4.05
C ASP A 97 27.09 -10.10 5.17
N ALA A 98 27.06 -9.65 6.42
CA ALA A 98 27.23 -10.51 7.58
C ALA A 98 26.16 -11.63 7.64
N LEU A 99 24.90 -11.35 7.28
CA LEU A 99 23.87 -12.40 7.18
C LEU A 99 24.19 -13.42 6.08
N LYS A 100 24.70 -12.95 4.94
CA LYS A 100 25.09 -13.82 3.84
C LYS A 100 26.20 -14.78 4.29
N ASP A 101 27.19 -14.28 5.00
CA ASP A 101 28.31 -15.08 5.52
C ASP A 101 27.89 -16.01 6.67
N GLU A 102 27.04 -15.54 7.59
CA GLU A 102 26.57 -16.32 8.76
C GLU A 102 25.72 -17.54 8.34
N TYR A 103 24.83 -17.38 7.36
CA TYR A 103 23.84 -18.41 6.99
C TYR A 103 24.11 -19.12 5.66
N GLY A 104 24.76 -18.43 4.71
CA GLY A 104 24.83 -18.83 3.31
C GLY A 104 25.45 -20.21 3.10
N GLY A 105 26.62 -20.44 3.69
CA GLY A 105 27.35 -21.71 3.57
C GLY A 105 26.63 -22.88 4.25
N HIS A 106 26.11 -22.67 5.46
CA HIS A 106 25.44 -23.73 6.22
C HIS A 106 24.13 -24.19 5.56
N ILE A 107 23.31 -23.27 5.05
CA ILE A 107 22.06 -23.63 4.35
C ILE A 107 22.36 -24.33 3.03
N HIS A 108 23.36 -23.88 2.27
CA HIS A 108 23.77 -24.54 1.03
C HIS A 108 24.24 -25.98 1.28
N TRP A 109 25.02 -26.19 2.34
CA TRP A 109 25.42 -27.53 2.78
C TRP A 109 24.19 -28.40 3.13
N LEU A 110 23.25 -27.88 3.93
CA LEU A 110 22.01 -28.61 4.26
C LEU A 110 21.21 -28.94 3.01
N LEU A 111 21.04 -28.01 2.07
CA LEU A 111 20.34 -28.27 0.81
C LEU A 111 20.97 -29.46 0.07
N THR A 112 22.30 -29.49 -0.01
CA THR A 112 23.07 -30.57 -0.65
C THR A 112 22.87 -31.90 0.06
N GLU A 113 23.02 -31.95 1.39
CA GLU A 113 22.83 -33.17 2.17
C GLU A 113 21.39 -33.72 2.06
N ARG A 114 20.38 -32.84 2.16
CA ARG A 114 18.97 -33.22 2.04
C ARG A 114 18.61 -33.68 0.63
N PHE A 115 19.21 -33.09 -0.39
CA PHE A 115 19.03 -33.57 -1.76
C PHE A 115 19.57 -35.00 -1.90
N ASN A 116 20.82 -35.21 -1.48
CA ASN A 116 21.53 -36.49 -1.62
C ASN A 116 20.86 -37.64 -0.85
N LYS A 117 20.20 -37.36 0.28
CA LYS A 117 19.51 -38.35 1.12
C LYS A 117 18.64 -39.35 0.36
N HIS A 118 17.89 -38.89 -0.64
CA HIS A 118 16.93 -39.72 -1.39
C HIS A 118 17.33 -39.95 -2.86
N ILE A 119 18.58 -39.67 -3.24
CA ILE A 119 19.02 -39.84 -4.63
C ILE A 119 19.05 -41.30 -5.05
N ASP A 120 19.50 -42.22 -4.19
CA ASP A 120 19.51 -43.63 -4.53
C ASP A 120 18.10 -44.21 -4.71
N LEU A 121 17.15 -43.77 -3.89
CA LEU A 121 15.74 -44.10 -4.07
C LEU A 121 15.20 -43.50 -5.38
N SER A 122 15.55 -42.24 -5.68
CA SER A 122 15.15 -41.56 -6.90
C SER A 122 15.67 -42.27 -8.15
N LYS A 123 16.93 -42.74 -8.15
CA LYS A 123 17.53 -43.53 -9.24
C LYS A 123 16.85 -44.89 -9.46
N LYS A 124 16.33 -45.50 -8.39
CA LYS A 124 15.55 -46.76 -8.51
C LYS A 124 14.19 -46.52 -9.13
N LEU A 125 13.59 -45.36 -8.89
CA LEU A 125 12.23 -45.04 -9.33
C LEU A 125 12.19 -44.31 -10.68
N LEU A 126 13.23 -43.55 -11.04
CA LEU A 126 13.25 -42.62 -12.17
C LEU A 126 14.55 -42.76 -12.96
N TYR A 127 14.52 -42.38 -14.24
CA TYR A 127 15.77 -42.10 -14.96
C TYR A 127 16.32 -40.75 -14.53
N LEU A 128 17.46 -40.75 -13.84
CA LEU A 128 18.09 -39.54 -13.29
C LEU A 128 19.54 -39.40 -13.80
N PRO A 129 19.78 -38.60 -14.86
CA PRO A 129 21.12 -38.32 -15.37
C PRO A 129 22.02 -37.66 -14.32
N GLN A 130 23.33 -37.93 -14.37
CA GLN A 130 24.29 -37.34 -13.43
C GLN A 130 24.28 -35.80 -13.48
N GLU A 131 24.13 -35.20 -14.66
CA GLU A 131 24.00 -33.73 -14.83
C GLU A 131 22.87 -33.13 -13.99
N ARG A 132 21.71 -33.81 -13.90
CA ARG A 132 20.55 -33.36 -13.10
C ARG A 132 20.80 -33.48 -11.60
N ILE A 133 21.65 -34.42 -11.19
CA ILE A 133 22.07 -34.59 -9.80
C ILE A 133 23.03 -33.48 -9.42
N ASP A 134 24.04 -33.24 -10.26
CA ASP A 134 25.08 -32.22 -10.04
C ASP A 134 24.48 -30.81 -9.96
N SER A 135 23.46 -30.51 -10.78
CA SER A 135 22.73 -29.23 -10.74
C SER A 135 21.62 -29.17 -9.69
N MET A 136 21.40 -30.25 -8.93
CA MET A 136 20.27 -30.43 -8.01
C MET A 136 18.91 -30.01 -8.62
N ASP A 137 18.61 -30.55 -9.81
CA ASP A 137 17.44 -30.18 -10.61
C ASP A 137 16.16 -30.81 -10.06
N SER A 138 15.61 -30.17 -9.04
CA SER A 138 14.31 -30.54 -8.47
C SER A 138 13.13 -30.34 -9.42
N HIS A 139 13.22 -29.46 -10.44
CA HIS A 139 12.13 -29.33 -11.42
C HIS A 139 11.99 -30.63 -12.22
N TYR A 140 13.12 -31.16 -12.69
CA TYR A 140 13.16 -32.45 -13.39
C TYR A 140 12.63 -33.59 -12.51
N ILE A 141 13.12 -33.72 -11.26
CA ILE A 141 12.71 -34.79 -10.36
C ILE A 141 11.21 -34.73 -10.05
N ILE A 142 10.68 -33.55 -9.70
CA ILE A 142 9.25 -33.36 -9.43
C ILE A 142 8.42 -33.72 -10.68
N GLY A 143 8.86 -33.25 -11.85
CA GLY A 143 8.18 -33.54 -13.12
C GLY A 143 8.10 -35.03 -13.43
N GLU A 144 9.20 -35.77 -13.26
CA GLU A 144 9.22 -37.23 -13.48
C GLU A 144 8.38 -38.00 -12.45
N LEU A 145 8.36 -37.56 -11.19
CA LEU A 145 7.49 -38.14 -10.16
C LEU A 145 6.00 -37.90 -10.46
N CYS A 146 5.64 -36.69 -10.88
CA CYS A 146 4.27 -36.35 -11.29
C CYS A 146 3.80 -37.19 -12.47
N LYS A 147 4.67 -37.42 -13.48
CA LYS A 147 4.36 -38.32 -14.61
C LYS A 147 4.02 -39.73 -14.15
N LYS A 148 4.74 -40.27 -13.16
CA LYS A 148 4.44 -41.61 -12.60
C LYS A 148 3.11 -41.68 -11.85
N LEU A 149 2.69 -40.57 -11.23
CA LEU A 149 1.40 -40.47 -10.52
C LEU A 149 0.24 -40.05 -11.43
N ASN A 150 0.49 -39.76 -12.71
CA ASN A 150 -0.47 -39.15 -13.63
C ASN A 150 -1.00 -37.80 -13.13
N TRP A 151 -0.14 -37.00 -12.50
CA TRP A 151 -0.44 -35.66 -11.98
C TRP A 151 0.18 -34.59 -12.88
N ALA A 152 -0.43 -33.39 -12.92
CA ALA A 152 0.11 -32.25 -13.64
C ALA A 152 1.35 -31.68 -12.92
N PRO A 153 2.53 -31.58 -13.58
CA PRO A 153 3.73 -30.99 -12.96
C PRO A 153 3.55 -29.54 -12.55
N ASP A 154 2.88 -28.72 -13.36
CA ASP A 154 2.72 -27.27 -13.12
C ASP A 154 1.89 -26.97 -11.86
N GLU A 155 0.99 -27.87 -11.46
CA GLU A 155 0.21 -27.77 -10.23
C GLU A 155 0.98 -28.26 -8.99
N ASN A 156 2.11 -28.95 -9.20
CA ASN A 156 2.86 -29.64 -8.16
C ASN A 156 4.26 -29.10 -7.91
N ILE A 157 4.82 -28.30 -8.80
CA ILE A 157 6.07 -27.57 -8.57
C ILE A 157 5.75 -26.37 -7.67
N PRO A 158 6.28 -26.30 -6.44
CA PRO A 158 5.95 -25.20 -5.53
C PRO A 158 6.53 -23.89 -6.03
N VAL A 159 5.65 -22.95 -6.40
CA VAL A 159 6.05 -21.61 -6.81
C VAL A 159 6.10 -20.69 -5.58
N LEU A 160 7.20 -19.96 -5.40
CA LEU A 160 7.25 -18.92 -4.40
C LEU A 160 6.25 -17.81 -4.76
N PRO A 161 5.47 -17.28 -3.80
CA PRO A 161 4.54 -16.20 -4.08
C PRO A 161 5.23 -15.03 -4.81
N SER A 162 4.73 -14.70 -5.99
CA SER A 162 5.03 -13.48 -6.75
C SER A 162 3.71 -12.75 -6.97
N ALA A 163 3.76 -11.41 -7.06
CA ALA A 163 2.59 -10.63 -7.39
C ALA A 163 2.32 -10.80 -8.90
N HIS A 164 1.55 -11.83 -9.25
CA HIS A 164 0.96 -11.95 -10.58
C HIS A 164 -0.24 -11.01 -10.68
N LEU A 165 -0.27 -10.19 -11.73
CA LEU A 165 -1.30 -9.19 -11.95
C LEU A 165 -2.41 -9.76 -12.82
N ASP A 166 -3.25 -10.62 -12.24
CA ASP A 166 -4.45 -11.11 -12.94
C ASP A 166 -5.60 -10.11 -12.78
N LEU A 167 -5.79 -9.28 -13.80
CA LEU A 167 -6.87 -8.30 -13.87
C LEU A 167 -8.02 -8.71 -14.80
N GLY A 168 -8.00 -9.91 -15.39
CA GLY A 168 -8.97 -10.31 -16.41
C GLY A 168 -10.43 -10.18 -15.93
N ARG A 169 -10.72 -10.74 -14.75
CA ARG A 169 -12.04 -10.64 -14.11
C ARG A 169 -12.38 -9.20 -13.73
N TYR A 170 -11.41 -8.47 -13.19
CA TYR A 170 -11.60 -7.07 -12.78
C TYR A 170 -12.02 -6.19 -13.95
N LEU A 171 -11.27 -6.24 -15.05
CA LEU A 171 -11.52 -5.47 -16.27
C LEU A 171 -12.85 -5.86 -16.92
N HIS A 172 -13.21 -7.15 -16.91
CA HIS A 172 -14.51 -7.61 -17.39
C HIS A 172 -15.67 -6.98 -16.60
N VAL A 173 -15.62 -7.07 -15.27
CA VAL A 173 -16.67 -6.54 -14.39
C VAL A 173 -16.77 -5.02 -14.51
N MET A 174 -15.63 -4.33 -14.49
CA MET A 174 -15.55 -2.87 -14.66
C MET A 174 -16.19 -2.39 -15.98
N SER A 175 -15.92 -3.10 -17.08
CA SER A 175 -16.33 -2.66 -18.42
C SER A 175 -17.74 -3.11 -18.81
N ARG A 176 -18.26 -4.21 -18.25
CA ARG A 176 -19.52 -4.82 -18.71
C ARG A 176 -20.60 -4.94 -17.65
N GLU A 177 -20.26 -5.02 -16.37
CA GLU A 177 -21.22 -5.34 -15.31
C GLU A 177 -21.44 -4.21 -14.28
N THR A 178 -20.62 -3.16 -14.30
CA THR A 178 -20.77 -2.03 -13.39
C THR A 178 -20.95 -0.77 -14.20
N SER A 179 -21.96 0.03 -13.86
CA SER A 179 -22.17 1.32 -14.51
C SER A 179 -20.97 2.23 -14.27
N TRP A 180 -20.73 3.15 -15.22
CA TRP A 180 -19.63 4.11 -15.08
C TRP A 180 -19.79 4.98 -13.82
N ALA A 181 -21.01 5.42 -13.50
CA ALA A 181 -21.28 6.20 -12.29
C ALA A 181 -20.92 5.42 -11.01
N ALA A 182 -21.27 4.14 -10.93
CA ALA A 182 -20.92 3.29 -9.79
C ALA A 182 -19.41 3.04 -9.70
N ASN A 183 -18.73 2.80 -10.83
CA ASN A 183 -17.27 2.66 -10.86
C ASN A 183 -16.57 3.91 -10.32
N THR A 184 -16.96 5.09 -10.85
CA THR A 184 -16.40 6.38 -10.42
C THR A 184 -16.62 6.61 -8.93
N ALA A 185 -17.82 6.32 -8.40
CA ALA A 185 -18.09 6.49 -6.98
C ALA A 185 -17.31 5.53 -6.08
N ILE A 186 -17.10 4.28 -6.51
CA ILE A 186 -16.23 3.34 -5.79
C ILE A 186 -14.80 3.90 -5.77
N PHE A 187 -14.29 4.36 -6.92
CA PHE A 187 -12.95 4.96 -7.00
C PHE A 187 -12.82 6.20 -6.13
N GLN A 188 -13.82 7.08 -6.11
CA GLN A 188 -13.86 8.25 -5.25
C GLN A 188 -13.76 7.85 -3.78
N LYS A 189 -14.59 6.87 -3.33
CA LYS A 189 -14.55 6.37 -1.95
C LYS A 189 -13.20 5.74 -1.61
N LEU A 190 -12.65 4.89 -2.49
CA LEU A 190 -11.34 4.27 -2.29
C LEU A 190 -10.20 5.29 -2.26
N PHE A 191 -10.28 6.34 -3.09
CA PHE A 191 -9.28 7.42 -3.09
C PHE A 191 -9.34 8.24 -1.80
N LEU A 192 -10.53 8.62 -1.35
CA LEU A 192 -10.70 9.39 -0.12
C LEU A 192 -10.28 8.59 1.13
N ASN A 193 -10.48 7.27 1.11
CA ASN A 193 -9.94 6.34 2.10
C ASN A 193 -8.40 6.40 2.24
N LEU A 194 -7.69 6.84 1.21
CA LEU A 194 -6.24 7.06 1.31
C LEU A 194 -5.90 8.23 2.23
N GLY A 195 -6.76 9.26 2.28
CA GLY A 195 -6.60 10.38 3.19
C GLY A 195 -6.70 9.95 4.65
N SER A 196 -7.64 9.09 5.01
CA SER A 196 -7.80 8.59 6.39
C SER A 196 -6.70 7.63 6.83
N SER A 197 -6.28 6.73 5.93
CA SER A 197 -5.31 5.66 6.24
C SER A 197 -3.85 6.10 6.11
N SER A 198 -3.57 7.13 5.32
CA SER A 198 -2.21 7.62 5.12
C SER A 198 -1.85 8.69 6.13
N MET A 199 -1.03 8.30 7.11
CA MET A 199 -0.32 9.20 8.02
C MET A 199 0.52 10.27 7.31
N THR A 200 0.69 10.19 5.99
CA THR A 200 1.45 11.16 5.20
C THR A 200 0.56 12.09 4.37
N ILE A 201 -0.57 11.64 3.83
CA ILE A 201 -1.41 12.46 2.93
C ILE A 201 -2.09 13.60 3.69
N MET A 202 -2.53 13.35 4.93
CA MET A 202 -3.29 14.32 5.74
C MET A 202 -2.53 14.90 6.93
N ARG A 203 -1.31 14.42 7.21
CA ARG A 203 -0.48 15.02 8.25
C ARG A 203 0.14 16.26 7.64
N GLY A 204 -0.51 17.39 7.87
CA GLY A 204 -0.08 18.70 7.36
C GLY A 204 1.26 19.18 7.92
N SER A 205 2.11 18.32 8.49
CA SER A 205 3.44 18.72 8.97
C SER A 205 4.30 19.20 7.80
N THR A 206 4.99 20.29 8.04
CA THR A 206 6.15 20.77 7.32
C THR A 206 7.38 20.33 8.11
N GLY A 207 8.45 19.90 7.46
CA GLY A 207 9.71 19.65 8.16
C GLY A 207 10.16 20.86 9.01
N TYR A 208 10.98 20.59 10.03
CA TYR A 208 11.71 21.47 10.98
C TYR A 208 10.99 22.66 11.65
N TYR A 209 10.09 23.39 10.99
CA TYR A 209 9.33 24.51 11.56
C TYR A 209 7.91 24.56 10.97
N ASP A 210 6.91 24.24 11.80
CA ASP A 210 5.50 24.39 11.44
C ASP A 210 5.04 25.83 11.72
N PRO A 211 4.75 26.66 10.68
CA PRO A 211 4.26 28.03 10.88
C PRO A 211 2.80 28.07 11.40
N LEU A 212 2.10 26.94 11.37
CA LEU A 212 0.70 26.78 11.74
C LEU A 212 0.56 25.83 12.93
N SER A 213 -0.52 25.96 13.70
CA SER A 213 -0.84 24.97 14.72
C SER A 213 -1.14 23.60 14.07
N GLY A 214 -0.86 22.49 14.74
CA GLY A 214 -1.19 21.16 14.21
C GLY A 214 -2.69 20.94 13.93
N ARG A 215 -3.58 21.80 14.49
CA ARG A 215 -5.00 21.85 14.13
C ARG A 215 -5.19 22.54 12.77
N ASP A 216 -4.60 23.70 12.57
CA ASP A 216 -4.74 24.49 11.34
C ASP A 216 -4.07 23.81 10.14
N MET A 217 -2.94 23.14 10.36
CA MET A 217 -2.29 22.30 9.36
C MET A 217 -3.19 21.15 8.91
N LYS A 218 -3.89 20.50 9.85
CA LYS A 218 -4.85 19.43 9.52
C LYS A 218 -6.03 19.98 8.74
N ILE A 219 -6.61 21.11 9.15
CA ILE A 219 -7.75 21.75 8.46
C ILE A 219 -7.35 22.13 7.03
N THR A 220 -6.19 22.78 6.88
CA THR A 220 -5.66 23.20 5.58
C THR A 220 -5.32 21.99 4.71
N GLY A 221 -4.65 20.97 5.27
CA GLY A 221 -4.33 19.73 4.57
C GLY A 221 -5.57 18.97 4.09
N ASN A 222 -6.62 18.87 4.93
CA ASN A 222 -7.89 18.27 4.54
C ASN A 222 -8.53 19.04 3.37
N LYS A 223 -8.57 20.37 3.46
CA LYS A 223 -9.10 21.23 2.39
C LYS A 223 -8.33 21.04 1.09
N ASN A 224 -7.00 21.03 1.15
CA ASN A 224 -6.12 20.83 0.00
C ASN A 224 -6.32 19.44 -0.63
N PHE A 225 -6.47 18.40 0.19
CA PHE A 225 -6.75 17.04 -0.31
C PHE A 225 -8.11 16.94 -1.01
N ILE A 226 -9.16 17.57 -0.45
CA ILE A 226 -10.48 17.62 -1.09
C ILE A 226 -10.45 18.42 -2.40
N GLU A 227 -9.68 19.51 -2.46
CA GLU A 227 -9.48 20.26 -3.69
C GLU A 227 -8.77 19.42 -4.75
N LEU A 228 -7.68 18.74 -4.38
CA LEU A 228 -6.99 17.81 -5.27
C LEU A 228 -7.96 16.73 -5.76
N TYR A 229 -8.71 16.10 -4.87
CA TYR A 229 -9.73 15.11 -5.22
C TYR A 229 -10.70 15.64 -6.29
N ARG A 230 -11.24 16.85 -6.11
CA ARG A 230 -12.13 17.48 -7.10
C ARG A 230 -11.44 17.71 -8.45
N GLU A 231 -10.19 18.20 -8.45
CA GLU A 231 -9.41 18.37 -9.69
C GLU A 231 -9.14 17.04 -10.42
N LEU A 232 -8.75 16.00 -9.68
CA LEU A 232 -8.42 14.70 -10.26
C LEU A 232 -9.65 14.02 -10.88
N PHE A 233 -10.81 14.05 -10.20
CA PHE A 233 -12.01 13.39 -10.67
C PHE A 233 -12.77 14.18 -11.75
N SER A 234 -12.74 15.52 -11.70
CA SER A 234 -13.32 16.35 -12.78
C SER A 234 -12.57 16.19 -14.10
N SER A 235 -11.26 15.97 -14.04
CA SER A 235 -10.42 15.74 -15.22
C SER A 235 -10.24 14.27 -15.55
N LEU A 236 -10.84 13.32 -14.83
CA LEU A 236 -10.53 11.88 -14.96
C LEU A 236 -10.61 11.35 -16.39
N HIS A 237 -11.49 11.91 -17.23
CA HIS A 237 -11.70 11.46 -18.62
C HIS A 237 -11.08 12.34 -19.69
N THR A 238 -10.35 13.39 -19.31
CA THR A 238 -9.63 14.23 -20.27
C THR A 238 -8.18 13.76 -20.43
N PHE A 239 -7.56 14.10 -21.56
CA PHE A 239 -6.13 13.87 -21.73
C PHE A 239 -5.35 14.66 -20.66
N THR A 240 -4.35 14.02 -20.06
CA THR A 240 -3.45 14.67 -19.10
C THR A 240 -2.03 14.50 -19.59
N SER A 241 -1.34 15.60 -19.85
CA SER A 241 0.09 15.58 -20.13
C SER A 241 0.84 15.08 -18.89
N VAL A 242 1.53 13.95 -19.02
CA VAL A 242 2.35 13.36 -17.96
C VAL A 242 3.73 14.01 -18.03
N GLY A 243 4.14 14.68 -16.94
CA GLY A 243 5.41 15.38 -16.89
C GLY A 243 5.65 16.07 -15.55
N THR A 244 6.78 16.77 -15.43
CA THR A 244 7.17 17.46 -14.20
C THR A 244 6.19 18.54 -13.78
N ASP A 245 5.54 19.23 -14.72
CA ASP A 245 4.55 20.26 -14.40
C ASP A 245 3.31 19.67 -13.73
N PHE A 246 2.95 18.43 -14.06
CA PHE A 246 1.86 17.74 -13.38
C PHE A 246 2.24 17.38 -11.93
N LEU A 247 3.47 16.93 -11.69
CA LEU A 247 3.99 16.72 -10.33
C LEU A 247 3.99 18.03 -9.52
N LYS A 248 4.44 19.13 -10.13
CA LYS A 248 4.43 20.47 -9.52
C LYS A 248 3.01 20.93 -9.20
N ARG A 249 2.03 20.68 -10.07
CA ARG A 249 0.61 21.00 -9.81
C ARG A 249 0.07 20.21 -8.61
N ILE A 250 0.31 18.90 -8.55
CA ILE A 250 -0.11 18.09 -7.40
C ILE A 250 0.52 18.63 -6.12
N HIS A 251 1.84 18.88 -6.13
CA HIS A 251 2.55 19.42 -4.97
C HIS A 251 1.99 20.79 -4.55
N TYR A 252 1.74 21.69 -5.51
CA TYR A 252 1.14 23.00 -5.23
C TYR A 252 -0.21 22.85 -4.52
N VAL A 253 -1.12 22.04 -5.05
CA VAL A 253 -2.47 21.89 -4.46
C VAL A 253 -2.39 21.30 -3.06
N LEU A 254 -1.51 20.32 -2.82
CA LEU A 254 -1.34 19.69 -1.51
C LEU A 254 -0.69 20.62 -0.48
N SER A 255 0.28 21.43 -0.90
CA SER A 255 1.14 22.20 0.00
C SER A 255 0.78 23.70 0.09
N LYS A 256 -0.15 24.21 -0.73
CA LYS A 256 -0.52 25.64 -0.68
C LYS A 256 -1.06 26.04 0.69
N GLY A 257 -0.63 27.20 1.18
CA GLY A 257 -0.98 27.69 2.52
C GLY A 257 -0.29 26.94 3.68
N ILE A 258 0.58 25.98 3.37
CA ILE A 258 1.38 25.21 4.34
C ILE A 258 2.87 25.44 4.05
N ASP A 259 3.29 25.29 2.80
CA ASP A 259 4.67 25.46 2.31
C ASP A 259 4.77 26.72 1.45
N PRO A 260 5.71 27.65 1.74
CA PRO A 260 5.95 28.83 0.90
C PRO A 260 6.44 28.48 -0.51
N ASP A 261 7.13 27.35 -0.69
CA ASP A 261 7.68 26.89 -1.97
C ASP A 261 6.75 25.90 -2.70
N ALA A 262 5.47 25.88 -2.34
CA ALA A 262 4.47 25.00 -2.93
C ALA A 262 4.52 25.04 -4.48
N GLY A 263 4.93 23.92 -5.08
CA GLY A 263 4.92 23.69 -6.53
C GLY A 263 6.27 23.95 -7.20
N ASN A 264 7.26 24.41 -6.44
CA ASN A 264 8.62 24.64 -6.94
C ASN A 264 9.54 23.52 -6.47
N PHE A 265 10.44 23.08 -7.35
CA PHE A 265 11.51 22.19 -6.92
C PHE A 265 12.44 22.94 -5.97
N ARG A 266 13.00 22.22 -5.00
CA ARG A 266 14.01 22.79 -4.10
C ARG A 266 15.21 23.32 -4.89
N THR A 267 16.03 24.13 -4.23
CA THR A 267 17.22 24.77 -4.83
C THR A 267 18.47 24.57 -3.96
N PHE A 268 18.36 23.72 -2.94
CA PHE A 268 19.38 23.47 -1.92
C PHE A 268 19.35 22.01 -1.46
N ASP A 269 20.44 21.55 -0.86
CA ASP A 269 20.50 20.23 -0.23
C ASP A 269 19.97 20.28 1.21
N PHE A 270 19.26 19.22 1.59
CA PHE A 270 18.86 19.01 2.98
C PHE A 270 20.07 18.61 3.82
N ASP A 271 20.05 18.99 5.10
CA ASP A 271 21.11 18.66 6.05
C ASP A 271 21.29 17.14 6.21
N ASP A 272 20.18 16.39 6.23
CA ASP A 272 20.16 14.93 6.28
C ASP A 272 20.44 14.26 4.92
N ARG A 273 20.72 15.07 3.88
CA ARG A 273 20.96 14.69 2.49
C ARG A 273 19.91 13.72 1.93
N ASN A 274 18.64 13.99 2.22
CA ASN A 274 17.52 13.22 1.69
C ASN A 274 17.31 13.45 0.19
N GLY A 275 17.74 12.45 -0.58
CA GLY A 275 17.63 12.42 -2.03
C GLY A 275 18.93 12.76 -2.74
N VAL A 276 18.80 13.23 -3.99
CA VAL A 276 19.95 13.56 -4.86
C VAL A 276 20.60 14.87 -4.41
N THR A 277 21.92 14.99 -4.38
CA THR A 277 22.56 16.29 -4.10
C THR A 277 22.36 17.33 -5.22
N PHE A 278 22.24 18.61 -4.88
CA PHE A 278 22.33 19.74 -5.83
C PHE A 278 23.73 19.94 -6.36
N GLU A 279 24.72 19.50 -5.59
CA GLU A 279 26.13 19.61 -5.95
C GLU A 279 26.42 19.01 -7.33
N ASN A 280 27.36 19.64 -8.05
CA ASN A 280 27.88 19.16 -9.34
C ASN A 280 26.82 18.89 -10.43
N GLY A 281 25.63 19.48 -10.32
CA GLY A 281 24.55 19.32 -11.30
C GLY A 281 23.84 17.97 -11.25
N ASN A 282 24.01 17.18 -10.18
CA ASN A 282 23.38 15.86 -10.03
C ASN A 282 21.85 15.97 -10.03
N PHE A 283 21.29 16.92 -9.25
CA PHE A 283 19.85 17.14 -9.17
C PHE A 283 19.23 17.44 -10.54
N GLN A 284 19.81 18.37 -11.31
CA GLN A 284 19.29 18.74 -12.63
C GLN A 284 19.34 17.57 -13.61
N ARG A 285 20.39 16.75 -13.56
CA ARG A 285 20.50 15.53 -14.38
C ARG A 285 19.38 14.55 -14.04
N GLU A 286 19.22 14.19 -12.78
CA GLU A 286 18.24 13.18 -12.35
C GLU A 286 16.79 13.66 -12.57
N VAL A 287 16.51 14.97 -12.43
CA VAL A 287 15.21 15.55 -12.83
C VAL A 287 14.99 15.48 -14.35
N GLY A 288 16.04 15.65 -15.15
CA GLY A 288 16.00 15.43 -16.60
C GLY A 288 15.66 13.98 -16.94
N ASP A 289 16.34 13.03 -16.29
CA ASP A 289 16.07 11.60 -16.45
C ASP A 289 14.65 11.24 -16.01
N LEU A 290 14.17 11.76 -14.88
CA LEU A 290 12.78 11.61 -14.44
C LEU A 290 11.79 12.13 -15.47
N SER A 291 12.08 13.28 -16.10
CA SER A 291 11.21 13.87 -17.13
C SER A 291 11.06 12.93 -18.34
N HIS A 292 12.16 12.27 -18.75
CA HIS A 292 12.11 11.25 -19.80
C HIS A 292 11.26 10.04 -19.39
N VAL A 293 11.43 9.54 -18.16
CA VAL A 293 10.66 8.38 -17.66
C VAL A 293 9.16 8.70 -17.50
N LEU A 294 8.81 9.92 -17.10
CA LEU A 294 7.42 10.37 -17.07
C LEU A 294 6.80 10.39 -18.48
N TRP A 295 7.57 10.82 -19.48
CA TRP A 295 7.15 10.75 -20.88
C TRP A 295 6.95 9.30 -21.33
N GLU A 296 7.90 8.38 -21.07
CA GLU A 296 7.78 6.95 -21.36
C GLU A 296 6.53 6.34 -20.68
N THR A 297 6.25 6.74 -19.44
CA THR A 297 5.05 6.32 -18.71
C THR A 297 3.78 6.73 -19.45
N GLY A 298 3.72 7.96 -19.95
CA GLY A 298 2.62 8.43 -20.81
C GLY A 298 2.50 7.64 -22.12
N GLN A 299 3.62 7.30 -22.77
CA GLN A 299 3.60 6.54 -24.03
C GLN A 299 3.13 5.09 -23.83
N SER A 300 3.49 4.47 -22.70
CA SER A 300 3.10 3.09 -22.38
C SER A 300 1.64 2.91 -21.96
N PHE A 301 0.84 3.99 -21.93
CA PHE A 301 -0.50 4.00 -21.34
C PHE A 301 -1.49 2.98 -21.94
N HIS A 302 -1.28 2.47 -23.16
CA HIS A 302 -2.15 1.46 -23.76
C HIS A 302 -1.78 0.03 -23.33
N GLU A 303 -0.51 -0.24 -23.03
CA GLU A 303 -0.02 -1.57 -22.63
C GLU A 303 0.04 -1.70 -21.11
N LEU A 304 -0.75 -2.59 -20.51
CA LEU A 304 -0.93 -2.66 -19.06
C LEU A 304 0.38 -2.93 -18.30
N GLU A 305 1.12 -3.97 -18.69
CA GLU A 305 2.36 -4.36 -18.02
C GLU A 305 3.45 -3.28 -18.19
N ALA A 306 3.62 -2.75 -19.41
CA ALA A 306 4.59 -1.68 -19.66
C ALA A 306 4.24 -0.41 -18.88
N PHE A 307 2.95 -0.05 -18.81
CA PHE A 307 2.46 1.07 -18.03
C PHE A 307 2.77 0.92 -16.54
N ILE A 308 2.45 -0.24 -15.95
CA ILE A 308 2.69 -0.47 -14.51
C ILE A 308 4.20 -0.47 -14.21
N CYS A 309 5.02 -1.04 -15.09
CA CYS A 309 6.48 -1.02 -14.97
C CYS A 309 7.01 0.43 -15.00
N ASN A 310 6.63 1.21 -16.02
CA ASN A 310 7.07 2.60 -16.17
C ASN A 310 6.54 3.52 -15.07
N LEU A 311 5.31 3.31 -14.60
CA LEU A 311 4.74 4.04 -13.47
C LEU A 311 5.50 3.75 -12.18
N SER A 312 5.86 2.48 -11.95
CA SER A 312 6.67 2.06 -10.81
C SER A 312 8.07 2.70 -10.86
N ARG A 313 8.68 2.75 -12.05
CA ARG A 313 9.97 3.43 -12.28
C ARG A 313 9.87 4.94 -12.03
N SER A 314 8.84 5.60 -12.55
CA SER A 314 8.58 7.02 -12.31
C SER A 314 8.44 7.33 -10.82
N TYR A 315 7.64 6.53 -10.10
CA TYR A 315 7.45 6.68 -8.66
C TYR A 315 8.76 6.46 -7.88
N TYR A 316 9.48 5.38 -8.18
CA TYR A 316 10.77 5.06 -7.58
C TYR A 316 11.77 6.20 -7.73
N MET A 317 11.94 6.70 -8.97
CA MET A 317 12.85 7.80 -9.26
C MET A 317 12.41 9.08 -8.57
N PHE A 318 11.13 9.42 -8.61
CA PHE A 318 10.61 10.63 -7.99
C PHE A 318 10.86 10.67 -6.47
N ILE A 319 10.55 9.58 -5.76
CA ILE A 319 10.80 9.49 -4.31
C ILE A 319 12.30 9.49 -4.01
N GLY A 320 13.10 8.82 -4.84
CA GLY A 320 14.56 8.84 -4.73
C GLY A 320 15.12 10.26 -4.87
N ILE A 321 14.75 10.98 -5.93
CA ILE A 321 15.25 12.33 -6.22
C ILE A 321 14.92 13.31 -5.10
N HIS A 322 13.74 13.16 -4.48
CA HIS A 322 13.22 14.05 -3.45
C HIS A 322 13.21 15.52 -3.93
N PRO A 323 12.45 15.84 -5.01
CA PRO A 323 12.59 17.10 -5.72
C PRO A 323 11.95 18.33 -5.05
N PHE A 324 11.11 18.15 -4.04
CA PHE A 324 10.47 19.25 -3.29
C PHE A 324 11.05 19.38 -1.87
N GLY A 325 10.86 20.53 -1.23
CA GLY A 325 11.27 20.77 0.16
C GLY A 325 10.60 19.83 1.18
N ASP A 326 9.33 19.53 0.96
CA ASP A 326 8.55 18.54 1.71
C ASP A 326 7.48 17.92 0.77
N SER A 327 6.57 17.10 1.29
CA SER A 327 5.41 16.54 0.59
C SER A 327 5.76 15.64 -0.60
N ASN A 328 7.02 15.19 -0.74
CA ASN A 328 7.44 14.26 -1.79
C ASN A 328 6.63 12.95 -1.72
N GLY A 329 6.58 12.29 -0.56
CA GLY A 329 5.79 11.07 -0.39
C GLY A 329 4.30 11.26 -0.76
N ARG A 330 3.70 12.40 -0.39
CA ARG A 330 2.29 12.71 -0.72
C ARG A 330 2.09 12.91 -2.22
N THR A 331 2.93 13.75 -2.81
CA THR A 331 2.87 14.11 -4.23
C THR A 331 3.04 12.87 -5.10
N GLY A 332 4.02 12.02 -4.77
CA GLY A 332 4.28 10.79 -5.52
C GLY A 332 3.11 9.82 -5.45
N ARG A 333 2.54 9.61 -4.25
CA ARG A 333 1.41 8.68 -4.06
C ARG A 333 0.15 9.19 -4.76
N CYS A 334 -0.09 10.50 -4.73
CA CYS A 334 -1.19 11.13 -5.47
C CYS A 334 -0.98 11.02 -6.98
N PHE A 335 0.23 11.26 -7.49
CA PHE A 335 0.57 11.07 -8.89
C PHE A 335 0.34 9.63 -9.34
N LEU A 336 0.88 8.66 -8.61
CA LEU A 336 0.72 7.24 -8.91
C LEU A 336 -0.76 6.86 -8.95
N ASN A 337 -1.53 7.25 -7.92
CA ASN A 337 -2.96 6.94 -7.87
C ASN A 337 -3.77 7.64 -8.95
N PHE A 338 -3.42 8.86 -9.34
CA PHE A 338 -4.05 9.50 -10.48
C PHE A 338 -3.80 8.72 -11.77
N MET A 339 -2.56 8.30 -12.02
CA MET A 339 -2.22 7.52 -13.20
C MET A 339 -2.94 6.16 -13.22
N LEU A 340 -3.07 5.50 -12.07
CA LEU A 340 -3.87 4.28 -11.93
C LEU A 340 -5.35 4.53 -12.24
N LEU A 341 -5.95 5.57 -11.65
CA LEU A 341 -7.35 5.94 -11.90
C LEU A 341 -7.59 6.23 -13.38
N LYS A 342 -6.67 6.95 -14.04
CA LYS A 342 -6.70 7.20 -15.49
C LYS A 342 -6.72 5.92 -16.30
N LYS A 343 -5.90 4.93 -15.93
CA LYS A 343 -5.83 3.61 -16.57
C LYS A 343 -7.09 2.76 -16.28
N GLY A 344 -7.98 3.22 -15.41
CA GLY A 344 -9.16 2.47 -14.97
C GLY A 344 -8.85 1.44 -13.89
N LEU A 345 -7.77 1.65 -13.13
CA LEU A 345 -7.37 0.82 -11.98
C LEU A 345 -7.79 1.52 -10.67
N PRO A 346 -8.11 0.75 -9.62
CA PRO A 346 -8.48 1.34 -8.35
C PRO A 346 -7.24 1.97 -7.68
N PRO A 347 -7.42 3.05 -6.89
CA PRO A 347 -6.33 3.68 -6.19
C PRO A 347 -5.80 2.74 -5.09
N VAL A 348 -4.48 2.75 -4.89
CA VAL A 348 -3.77 1.89 -3.96
C VAL A 348 -3.37 2.62 -2.69
N SER A 349 -3.49 1.94 -1.55
CA SER A 349 -3.01 2.47 -0.25
C SER A 349 -1.57 2.07 0.05
N PHE A 350 -0.86 2.93 0.78
CA PHE A 350 0.56 2.81 1.13
C PHE A 350 0.70 2.79 2.67
N ILE A 351 0.45 1.62 3.24
CA ILE A 351 0.21 1.45 4.68
C ILE A 351 1.20 0.47 5.34
N ASP A 352 2.01 -0.20 4.54
CA ASP A 352 3.01 -1.15 5.01
C ASP A 352 4.42 -0.68 4.64
N GLU A 353 5.42 -1.18 5.36
CA GLU A 353 6.82 -0.75 5.20
C GLU A 353 7.49 -1.32 3.96
N LYS A 354 6.79 -2.13 3.15
CA LYS A 354 7.38 -2.71 1.94
C LYS A 354 7.67 -1.65 0.89
N GLU A 355 6.89 -0.57 0.86
CA GLU A 355 7.22 0.61 0.05
C GLU A 355 8.59 1.15 0.44
N ILE A 356 8.82 1.33 1.75
CA ILE A 356 10.06 1.86 2.32
C ILE A 356 11.21 0.92 1.97
N PHE A 357 11.03 -0.40 2.11
CA PHE A 357 12.05 -1.39 1.74
C PHE A 357 12.34 -1.47 0.23
N ALA A 358 11.43 -0.97 -0.60
CA ALA A 358 11.59 -0.83 -2.04
C ALA A 358 12.25 0.50 -2.45
N LEU A 359 12.51 1.42 -1.50
CA LEU A 359 13.24 2.65 -1.79
C LEU A 359 14.74 2.42 -1.92
N PRO A 360 15.44 3.22 -2.76
CA PRO A 360 16.88 3.07 -2.97
C PRO A 360 17.69 3.09 -1.66
N ARG A 361 17.32 3.97 -0.72
CA ARG A 361 18.00 4.10 0.60
C ARG A 361 18.14 2.77 1.35
N TYR A 362 17.17 1.86 1.21
CA TYR A 362 17.16 0.55 1.87
C TYR A 362 17.56 -0.58 0.90
N GLY A 363 18.30 -0.24 -0.15
CA GLY A 363 18.73 -1.13 -1.24
C GLY A 363 17.60 -1.55 -2.17
N GLY A 364 16.40 -0.98 -2.05
CA GLY A 364 15.29 -1.31 -2.94
C GLY A 364 15.59 -0.94 -4.39
N SER A 365 15.27 -1.85 -5.30
CA SER A 365 15.41 -1.65 -6.75
C SER A 365 14.09 -1.22 -7.41
N ILE A 366 14.13 -0.87 -8.69
CA ILE A 366 12.91 -0.59 -9.46
C ILE A 366 12.05 -1.85 -9.51
N GLU A 367 12.65 -3.03 -9.60
CA GLU A 367 11.96 -4.32 -9.59
C GLU A 367 11.22 -4.53 -8.25
N ASP A 368 11.83 -4.16 -7.12
CA ASP A 368 11.18 -4.23 -5.81
C ASP A 368 9.96 -3.31 -5.73
N MET A 369 10.08 -2.09 -6.27
CA MET A 369 8.97 -1.15 -6.35
C MET A 369 7.86 -1.67 -7.27
N HIS A 370 8.22 -2.25 -8.41
CA HIS A 370 7.28 -2.83 -9.34
C HIS A 370 6.48 -3.98 -8.71
N GLU A 371 7.14 -4.93 -8.04
CA GLU A 371 6.47 -6.01 -7.29
C GLU A 371 5.58 -5.46 -6.18
N TYR A 372 6.03 -4.44 -5.46
CA TYR A 372 5.24 -3.76 -4.45
C TYR A 372 3.95 -3.17 -5.04
N ILE A 373 4.05 -2.37 -6.10
CA ILE A 373 2.89 -1.73 -6.75
C ILE A 373 1.92 -2.78 -7.31
N LYS A 374 2.40 -3.85 -7.96
CA LYS A 374 1.53 -4.96 -8.40
C LYS A 374 0.75 -5.58 -7.24
N ALA A 375 1.42 -5.86 -6.13
CA ALA A 375 0.77 -6.41 -4.94
C ALA A 375 -0.28 -5.44 -4.35
N ARG A 376 -0.01 -4.13 -4.38
CA ARG A 376 -0.96 -3.11 -3.92
C ARG A 376 -2.16 -2.96 -4.87
N ILE A 377 -1.95 -3.05 -6.18
CA ILE A 377 -3.05 -3.05 -7.18
C ILE A 377 -3.99 -4.24 -6.91
N MET A 378 -3.46 -5.45 -6.71
CA MET A 378 -4.30 -6.61 -6.41
C MET A 378 -5.08 -6.46 -5.10
N LYS A 379 -4.50 -5.82 -4.07
CA LYS A 379 -5.25 -5.47 -2.85
C LYS A 379 -6.37 -4.47 -3.13
N ALA A 380 -6.10 -3.43 -3.91
CA ALA A 380 -7.10 -2.42 -4.27
C ALA A 380 -8.22 -3.00 -5.15
N VAL A 381 -7.93 -3.97 -6.02
CA VAL A 381 -8.94 -4.72 -6.79
C VAL A 381 -9.87 -5.50 -5.86
N ASN A 382 -9.34 -6.14 -4.81
CA ASN A 382 -10.16 -6.81 -3.80
C ASN A 382 -11.05 -5.81 -3.03
N GLN A 383 -10.53 -4.63 -2.71
CA GLN A 383 -11.30 -3.56 -2.07
C GLN A 383 -12.41 -3.03 -3.00
N TYR A 384 -12.13 -2.89 -4.30
CA TYR A 384 -13.13 -2.55 -5.31
C TYR A 384 -14.27 -3.58 -5.33
N PHE A 385 -13.93 -4.88 -5.39
CA PHE A 385 -14.96 -5.93 -5.38
C PHE A 385 -15.78 -5.94 -4.10
N TYR A 386 -15.16 -5.67 -2.95
CA TYR A 386 -15.84 -5.55 -1.68
C TYR A 386 -16.86 -4.39 -1.69
N GLU A 387 -16.43 -3.20 -2.12
CA GLU A 387 -17.31 -2.02 -2.19
C GLU A 387 -18.42 -2.19 -3.23
N ARG A 388 -18.12 -2.79 -4.39
CA ARG A 388 -19.13 -3.13 -5.39
C ARG A 388 -20.18 -4.09 -4.84
N TRP A 389 -19.73 -5.16 -4.18
CA TRP A 389 -20.63 -6.12 -3.52
C TRP A 389 -21.51 -5.43 -2.47
N LYS A 390 -20.92 -4.54 -1.66
CA LYS A 390 -21.63 -3.78 -0.63
C LYS A 390 -22.71 -2.88 -1.24
N MET A 391 -22.39 -2.16 -2.32
CA MET A 391 -23.38 -1.38 -3.07
C MET A 391 -24.50 -2.25 -3.64
N GLY A 392 -24.18 -3.43 -4.17
CA GLY A 392 -25.18 -4.39 -4.63
C GLY A 392 -26.11 -4.85 -3.51
N ARG A 393 -25.56 -5.13 -2.32
CA ARG A 393 -26.33 -5.51 -1.12
C ARG A 393 -27.32 -4.42 -0.69
N PHE A 394 -26.94 -3.16 -0.79
CA PHE A 394 -27.81 -2.03 -0.46
C PHE A 394 -28.75 -1.60 -1.60
N GLY A 395 -28.66 -2.24 -2.77
CA GLY A 395 -29.44 -1.85 -3.96
C GLY A 395 -28.98 -0.53 -4.58
N PHE A 396 -27.75 -0.09 -4.32
CA PHE A 396 -27.18 1.17 -4.78
C PHE A 396 -26.43 1.06 -6.10
N LEU A 397 -26.12 -0.15 -6.56
CA LEU A 397 -25.27 -0.37 -7.74
C LEU A 397 -25.84 0.24 -9.04
N ALA A 398 -27.17 0.34 -9.13
CA ALA A 398 -27.88 0.90 -10.28
C ALA A 398 -28.40 2.33 -10.05
N LYS A 399 -28.06 2.96 -8.92
CA LYS A 399 -28.57 4.29 -8.54
C LYS A 399 -27.62 5.40 -8.97
N ASN A 400 -28.16 6.61 -9.12
CA ASN A 400 -27.34 7.80 -9.29
C ASN A 400 -26.58 8.11 -8.00
N ILE A 401 -25.38 8.65 -8.16
CA ILE A 401 -24.49 9.03 -7.06
C ILE A 401 -24.13 10.49 -7.31
N TYR A 402 -24.59 11.35 -6.41
CA TYR A 402 -24.51 12.80 -6.58
C TYR A 402 -23.18 13.31 -6.04
N ASN A 403 -22.86 12.91 -4.82
CA ASN A 403 -21.67 13.38 -4.14
C ASN A 403 -21.06 12.28 -3.26
N VAL A 404 -19.74 12.18 -3.31
CA VAL A 404 -18.92 11.32 -2.46
C VAL A 404 -17.96 12.22 -1.71
N SER A 405 -18.06 12.22 -0.39
CA SER A 405 -17.32 13.11 0.49
C SER A 405 -16.68 12.34 1.66
N PHE A 406 -15.76 13.01 2.33
CA PHE A 406 -14.96 12.48 3.41
C PHE A 406 -14.72 13.52 4.50
N ASP A 407 -14.92 13.13 5.75
CA ASP A 407 -14.44 13.86 6.92
C ASP A 407 -13.85 12.92 7.96
N SER A 408 -12.52 12.94 8.06
CA SER A 408 -11.76 12.41 9.20
C SER A 408 -12.08 10.97 9.59
N GLY A 409 -12.23 10.10 8.60
CA GLY A 409 -12.52 8.66 8.77
C GLY A 409 -13.95 8.28 8.43
N PHE A 410 -14.84 9.26 8.27
CA PHE A 410 -16.21 9.07 7.83
C PHE A 410 -16.34 9.38 6.35
N HIS A 411 -17.03 8.50 5.64
CA HIS A 411 -17.35 8.62 4.23
C HIS A 411 -18.84 8.83 4.08
N PHE A 412 -19.18 9.69 3.15
CA PHE A 412 -20.55 10.06 2.86
C PHE A 412 -20.80 9.84 1.37
N ARG A 413 -21.90 9.19 1.03
CA ARG A 413 -22.37 9.10 -0.35
C ARG A 413 -23.84 9.46 -0.41
N GLN A 414 -24.17 10.51 -1.15
CA GLN A 414 -25.55 10.83 -1.47
C GLN A 414 -25.94 10.09 -2.75
N ILE A 415 -26.88 9.16 -2.59
CA ILE A 415 -27.25 8.12 -3.54
C ILE A 415 -28.78 8.14 -3.68
N ASP A 416 -29.27 7.66 -4.83
CA ASP A 416 -30.66 7.26 -5.18
C ASP A 416 -31.10 7.94 -6.50
N ASP A 417 -32.26 7.60 -7.06
CA ASP A 417 -32.71 8.21 -8.32
C ASP A 417 -33.09 9.69 -8.13
N VAL A 418 -33.44 10.05 -6.90
CA VAL A 418 -33.57 11.41 -6.35
C VAL A 418 -32.61 11.44 -5.15
N PRO A 419 -31.82 12.49 -4.89
CA PRO A 419 -30.74 12.51 -3.89
C PRO A 419 -31.23 12.44 -2.43
N ARG A 420 -32.00 11.41 -2.08
CA ARG A 420 -32.77 11.24 -0.84
C ARG A 420 -32.16 10.23 0.11
N LYS A 421 -31.07 9.55 -0.24
CA LYS A 421 -30.38 8.64 0.66
C LYS A 421 -28.95 9.09 0.87
N LEU A 422 -28.56 9.19 2.14
CA LEU A 422 -27.19 9.45 2.55
C LEU A 422 -26.63 8.19 3.19
N GLU A 423 -25.77 7.48 2.48
CA GLU A 423 -24.93 6.43 3.06
C GLU A 423 -23.81 7.09 3.87
N VAL A 424 -23.64 6.65 5.11
CA VAL A 424 -22.53 7.02 5.97
C VAL A 424 -21.75 5.76 6.31
N ASN A 425 -20.44 5.79 6.09
CA ASN A 425 -19.54 4.67 6.27
C ASN A 425 -18.31 5.05 7.08
N PHE A 426 -17.89 4.21 8.02
CA PHE A 426 -16.64 4.38 8.79
C PHE A 426 -16.13 3.04 9.31
N ALA A 427 -14.84 3.02 9.67
CA ALA A 427 -14.20 1.85 10.28
C ALA A 427 -14.13 1.99 11.81
N ALA A 428 -14.53 0.94 12.53
CA ALA A 428 -14.31 0.79 13.96
C ALA A 428 -13.21 -0.25 14.25
N TYR A 429 -12.31 0.09 15.15
CA TYR A 429 -11.13 -0.70 15.51
C TYR A 429 -11.35 -1.32 16.89
N LEU A 430 -11.27 -2.65 16.96
CA LEU A 430 -11.32 -3.37 18.23
C LEU A 430 -9.90 -3.53 18.75
N ILE A 431 -9.56 -2.74 19.77
CA ILE A 431 -8.25 -2.70 20.42
C ILE A 431 -8.47 -2.74 21.93
N GLY A 432 -8.04 -3.82 22.57
CA GLY A 432 -8.19 -4.02 24.00
C GLY A 432 -7.49 -2.95 24.84
N GLU A 433 -8.00 -2.70 26.04
CA GLU A 433 -7.48 -1.69 26.95
C GLU A 433 -6.02 -1.94 27.31
N GLY A 434 -5.22 -0.88 27.35
CA GLY A 434 -3.79 -0.96 27.68
C GLY A 434 -2.89 -1.34 26.51
N ASN A 435 -3.44 -1.61 25.32
CA ASN A 435 -2.65 -1.76 24.11
C ASN A 435 -2.10 -0.38 23.68
N PRO A 436 -0.78 -0.24 23.42
CA PRO A 436 -0.20 1.04 22.98
C PRO A 436 -0.85 1.64 21.72
N LEU A 437 -1.42 0.81 20.85
CA LEU A 437 -2.11 1.25 19.63
C LEU A 437 -3.43 1.98 19.94
N GLU A 438 -4.04 1.76 21.09
CA GLU A 438 -5.31 2.37 21.48
C GLU A 438 -5.21 3.90 21.44
N GLN A 439 -4.21 4.46 22.14
CA GLN A 439 -4.01 5.90 22.20
C GLN A 439 -3.56 6.46 20.84
N GLN A 440 -2.71 5.72 20.12
CA GLN A 440 -2.24 6.11 18.80
C GLN A 440 -3.41 6.28 17.82
N PHE A 441 -4.30 5.29 17.74
CA PHE A 441 -5.43 5.29 16.81
C PHE A 441 -6.45 6.36 17.22
N ARG A 442 -6.63 6.60 18.52
CA ARG A 442 -7.46 7.70 19.01
C ARG A 442 -6.93 9.08 18.64
N ASN A 443 -5.63 9.30 18.76
CA ASN A 443 -5.01 10.56 18.36
C ASN A 443 -5.17 10.84 16.85
N GLN A 444 -5.40 9.79 16.05
CA GLN A 444 -5.73 9.90 14.62
C GLN A 444 -7.21 10.21 14.36
N GLY A 445 -8.07 10.20 15.39
CA GLY A 445 -9.51 10.42 15.27
C GLY A 445 -10.29 9.16 14.86
N LEU A 446 -9.70 7.97 15.00
CA LEU A 446 -10.36 6.71 14.65
C LEU A 446 -11.34 6.27 15.76
N VAL A 447 -12.38 5.53 15.38
CA VAL A 447 -13.33 4.93 16.33
C VAL A 447 -12.67 3.68 16.92
N VAL A 448 -12.23 3.76 18.17
CA VAL A 448 -11.51 2.67 18.87
C VAL A 448 -12.28 2.20 20.09
N LEU A 449 -12.71 0.94 20.06
CA LEU A 449 -13.51 0.31 21.11
C LEU A 449 -12.79 -0.94 21.66
N PRO A 450 -12.87 -1.20 22.98
CA PRO A 450 -12.13 -2.31 23.58
C PRO A 450 -12.80 -3.67 23.38
N ASP A 451 -14.08 -3.70 23.01
CA ASP A 451 -14.87 -4.93 22.93
C ASP A 451 -15.91 -4.89 21.79
N GLU A 452 -16.22 -6.07 21.24
CA GLU A 452 -17.15 -6.22 20.11
C GLU A 452 -18.61 -5.90 20.49
N HIS A 453 -19.02 -6.19 21.73
CA HIS A 453 -20.35 -5.82 22.24
C HIS A 453 -20.57 -4.31 22.19
N LEU A 454 -19.52 -3.51 22.42
CA LEU A 454 -19.60 -2.05 22.34
C LEU A 454 -19.73 -1.56 20.89
N ILE A 455 -19.14 -2.26 19.93
CA ILE A 455 -19.30 -1.97 18.49
C ILE A 455 -20.75 -2.26 18.07
N ARG A 456 -21.31 -3.39 18.52
CA ARG A 456 -22.67 -3.80 18.15
C ARG A 456 -23.76 -2.96 18.84
N ASN A 457 -23.47 -2.37 20.00
CA ASN A 457 -24.40 -1.56 20.79
C ASN A 457 -24.06 -0.07 20.83
N MET A 458 -23.27 0.42 19.87
CA MET A 458 -23.01 1.85 19.74
C MET A 458 -24.27 2.60 19.31
N THR A 459 -24.32 3.89 19.65
CA THR A 459 -25.36 4.81 19.19
C THR A 459 -24.72 5.86 18.30
N ILE A 460 -25.35 6.16 17.17
CA ILE A 460 -24.93 7.28 16.33
C ILE A 460 -25.90 8.42 16.56
N TYR A 461 -25.39 9.54 17.04
CA TYR A 461 -26.15 10.77 17.18
C TYR A 461 -25.97 11.59 15.92
N CYS A 462 -27.08 12.06 15.37
CA CYS A 462 -27.11 12.78 14.09
C CYS A 462 -27.93 14.05 14.22
N GLY A 463 -27.62 15.03 13.38
CA GLY A 463 -28.48 16.19 13.21
C GLY A 463 -28.14 17.05 12.01
N PHE A 464 -29.07 17.94 11.67
CA PHE A 464 -28.94 18.86 10.55
C PHE A 464 -28.61 20.28 11.01
N SER A 465 -27.81 21.01 10.23
CA SER A 465 -27.39 22.38 10.52
C SER A 465 -27.28 23.24 9.24
N HIS A 466 -27.32 24.56 9.41
CA HIS A 466 -27.05 25.52 8.31
C HIS A 466 -25.56 25.75 8.07
N ASN A 467 -24.74 25.54 9.10
CA ASN A 467 -23.30 25.75 9.03
C ASN A 467 -22.56 24.44 9.18
N HIS A 468 -21.40 24.32 8.53
CA HIS A 468 -20.46 23.21 8.71
C HIS A 468 -20.07 23.05 10.18
N CYS A 469 -20.22 21.85 10.74
CA CYS A 469 -20.07 21.57 12.18
C CYS A 469 -20.88 22.51 13.11
N GLY A 470 -22.00 23.07 12.62
CA GLY A 470 -22.82 24.03 13.35
C GLY A 470 -23.75 23.39 14.40
N GLU A 471 -24.53 24.24 15.10
CA GLU A 471 -25.57 23.76 16.02
C GLU A 471 -26.63 22.93 15.30
N TRP A 472 -26.97 21.78 15.87
CA TRP A 472 -27.96 20.89 15.30
C TRP A 472 -29.37 21.40 15.61
N LYS A 473 -30.20 21.56 14.58
CA LYS A 473 -31.59 22.02 14.71
C LYS A 473 -32.57 20.86 14.73
N HIS A 474 -32.42 19.92 13.80
CA HIS A 474 -33.16 18.66 13.81
C HIS A 474 -32.23 17.54 14.29
N VAL A 475 -32.51 16.96 15.47
CA VAL A 475 -31.64 15.98 16.14
C VAL A 475 -32.34 14.64 16.25
N PHE A 476 -31.65 13.57 15.90
CA PHE A 476 -32.13 12.20 16.04
C PHE A 476 -30.96 11.26 16.34
N HIS A 477 -31.25 10.03 16.70
CA HIS A 477 -30.22 9.03 16.96
C HIS A 477 -30.61 7.68 16.37
N LEU A 478 -29.60 6.94 15.93
CA LEU A 478 -29.74 5.60 15.40
C LEU A 478 -29.23 4.62 16.45
N LYS A 479 -30.13 3.71 16.85
CA LYS A 479 -29.84 2.55 17.68
C LYS A 479 -30.32 1.34 16.88
N ASN A 480 -29.39 0.44 16.56
CA ASN A 480 -29.61 -0.70 15.66
C ASN A 480 -29.75 -0.27 14.18
N ASN A 481 -29.85 -1.23 13.24
CA ASN A 481 -29.85 -1.03 11.77
C ASN A 481 -28.52 -0.60 11.14
N PHE A 482 -27.40 -0.96 11.78
CA PHE A 482 -26.09 -0.87 11.16
C PHE A 482 -25.79 -2.12 10.34
N PHE A 483 -25.24 -1.94 9.14
CA PHE A 483 -24.46 -3.01 8.52
C PHE A 483 -23.10 -3.01 9.19
N ILE A 484 -22.76 -4.13 9.84
CA ILE A 484 -21.47 -4.30 10.49
C ILE A 484 -20.83 -5.56 9.90
N ARG A 485 -19.64 -5.41 9.34
CA ARG A 485 -18.88 -6.54 8.81
C ARG A 485 -17.43 -6.44 9.26
N GLU A 486 -16.94 -7.49 9.91
CA GLU A 486 -15.51 -7.62 10.14
C GLU A 486 -14.80 -7.73 8.79
N ILE A 487 -13.82 -6.86 8.58
CA ILE A 487 -12.97 -6.83 7.40
C ILE A 487 -11.57 -7.28 7.76
N ARG A 488 -10.86 -7.84 6.78
CA ARG A 488 -9.48 -8.26 7.00
C ARG A 488 -8.64 -7.02 7.33
N PRO A 489 -8.03 -6.96 8.52
CA PRO A 489 -7.27 -5.80 8.93
C PRO A 489 -5.99 -5.71 8.11
N GLU A 490 -5.56 -4.49 7.79
CA GLU A 490 -4.25 -4.31 7.19
C GLU A 490 -3.12 -4.27 8.25
N THR A 491 -3.45 -3.98 9.51
CA THR A 491 -2.51 -3.98 10.65
C THR A 491 -2.60 -5.30 11.44
N PRO A 492 -1.50 -6.05 11.61
CA PRO A 492 -1.50 -7.29 12.40
C PRO A 492 -1.94 -7.05 13.85
N GLY A 493 -2.75 -7.96 14.39
CA GLY A 493 -3.17 -7.93 15.80
C GLY A 493 -4.31 -6.94 16.11
N VAL A 494 -4.84 -6.23 15.12
CA VAL A 494 -5.99 -5.33 15.26
C VAL A 494 -7.17 -5.94 14.50
N ARG A 495 -8.37 -6.01 15.10
CA ARG A 495 -9.60 -6.36 14.38
C ARG A 495 -10.29 -5.09 13.92
N VAL A 496 -10.86 -5.10 12.71
CA VAL A 496 -11.50 -3.93 12.10
C VAL A 496 -12.89 -4.29 11.60
N PHE A 497 -13.86 -3.44 11.92
CA PHE A 497 -15.25 -3.57 11.51
C PHE A 497 -15.60 -2.41 10.58
N ASP A 498 -16.03 -2.74 9.37
CA ASP A 498 -16.64 -1.81 8.45
C ASP A 498 -18.10 -1.61 8.84
N ILE A 499 -18.49 -0.35 9.00
CA ILE A 499 -19.81 0.04 9.49
C ILE A 499 -20.46 0.97 8.48
N ASP A 500 -21.68 0.63 8.07
CA ASP A 500 -22.49 1.45 7.18
C ASP A 500 -23.91 1.61 7.75
N PHE A 501 -24.46 2.80 7.58
CA PHE A 501 -25.88 3.08 7.76
C PHE A 501 -26.37 4.07 6.71
N VAL A 502 -27.69 4.11 6.54
CA VAL A 502 -28.33 4.95 5.52
C VAL A 502 -29.34 5.85 6.21
N VAL A 503 -29.26 7.15 5.90
CA VAL A 503 -30.20 8.16 6.37
C VAL A 503 -31.07 8.60 5.20
N GLU A 504 -32.39 8.65 5.40
CA GLU A 504 -33.31 9.22 4.43
C GLU A 504 -33.39 10.75 4.58
N LEU A 505 -33.09 11.46 3.51
CA LEU A 505 -33.26 12.91 3.39
C LEU A 505 -34.69 13.20 2.93
N ARG A 506 -35.51 13.66 3.88
CA ARG A 506 -36.92 14.02 3.67
C ARG A 506 -37.07 15.49 3.29
N ASP A 507 -38.23 15.88 2.81
CA ASP A 507 -38.49 17.26 2.39
C ASP A 507 -38.30 18.27 3.54
N GLU A 508 -38.56 17.87 4.79
CA GLU A 508 -38.29 18.68 5.99
C GLU A 508 -36.79 18.94 6.24
N HIS A 509 -35.90 18.14 5.65
CA HIS A 509 -34.46 18.33 5.73
C HIS A 509 -33.91 19.26 4.63
N SER A 510 -34.73 19.60 3.62
CA SER A 510 -34.31 20.38 2.45
C SER A 510 -33.83 21.81 2.77
N CYS A 511 -34.20 22.35 3.94
CA CYS A 511 -33.81 23.69 4.38
C CYS A 511 -32.43 23.75 5.07
N TYR A 512 -31.79 22.60 5.32
CA TYR A 512 -30.46 22.52 5.93
C TYR A 512 -29.40 22.24 4.88
N ASP A 513 -28.19 22.76 5.13
CA ASP A 513 -27.07 22.66 4.20
C ASP A 513 -26.12 21.52 4.60
N TYR A 514 -26.15 21.09 5.86
CA TYR A 514 -25.25 20.08 6.39
C TYR A 514 -25.97 18.99 7.19
N PHE A 515 -25.54 17.74 6.98
CA PHE A 515 -25.74 16.62 7.90
C PHE A 515 -24.52 16.47 8.79
N ASN A 516 -24.73 16.19 10.07
CA ASN A 516 -23.65 15.97 11.03
C ASN A 516 -23.91 14.72 11.85
N CYS A 517 -22.85 14.01 12.24
CA CYS A 517 -22.95 12.90 13.17
C CYS A 517 -21.75 12.74 14.10
N CYS A 518 -21.96 12.00 15.20
CA CYS A 518 -20.90 11.47 16.06
C CYS A 518 -21.29 10.09 16.61
N VAL A 519 -20.30 9.30 16.99
CA VAL A 519 -20.52 7.95 17.54
C VAL A 519 -20.35 7.98 19.05
N VAL A 520 -21.29 7.40 19.79
CA VAL A 520 -21.27 7.35 21.24
C VAL A 520 -21.32 5.90 21.71
N SER A 521 -20.38 5.54 22.58
CA SER A 521 -20.34 4.24 23.25
C SER A 521 -20.92 4.37 24.65
N HIS A 522 -22.14 3.89 24.85
CA HIS A 522 -22.83 4.00 26.14
C HIS A 522 -22.12 3.22 27.26
N GLY A 523 -21.45 2.11 26.95
CA GLY A 523 -20.72 1.33 27.95
C GLY A 523 -19.46 2.03 28.48
N THR A 524 -18.85 2.93 27.70
CA THR A 524 -17.64 3.66 28.10
C THR A 524 -17.89 5.15 28.37
N GLY A 525 -19.08 5.67 28.02
CA GLY A 525 -19.39 7.10 28.04
C GLY A 525 -18.64 7.93 27.00
N ARG A 526 -17.90 7.29 26.07
CA ARG A 526 -17.03 7.99 25.12
C ARG A 526 -17.81 8.50 23.90
N ILE A 527 -17.43 9.70 23.46
CA ILE A 527 -17.89 10.33 22.22
C ILE A 527 -16.73 10.33 21.24
N PHE A 528 -16.92 9.69 20.09
CA PHE A 528 -15.98 9.71 18.97
C PHE A 528 -16.42 10.79 17.99
N ASN A 529 -15.57 11.80 17.88
CA ASN A 529 -15.74 12.94 17.00
C ASN A 529 -14.35 13.39 16.49
N ASN A 530 -14.32 14.24 15.47
CA ASN A 530 -13.09 14.75 14.89
C ASN A 530 -12.47 15.84 15.77
N LYS A 531 -11.71 15.46 16.80
CA LYS A 531 -11.01 16.38 17.72
C LYS A 531 -11.96 17.44 18.33
N GLY A 532 -13.15 17.03 18.75
CA GLY A 532 -14.18 17.92 19.31
C GLY A 532 -15.16 18.49 18.27
N LEU A 533 -15.00 18.19 16.98
CA LEU A 533 -15.93 18.57 15.91
C LEU A 533 -16.72 17.36 15.43
N ASN A 534 -18.02 17.54 15.20
CA ASN A 534 -18.85 16.49 14.58
C ASN A 534 -18.41 16.24 13.14
N TYR A 535 -18.54 14.99 12.67
CA TYR A 535 -18.32 14.67 11.27
C TYR A 535 -19.41 15.33 10.45
N SER A 536 -19.05 16.07 9.42
CA SER A 536 -19.99 16.90 8.66
C SER A 536 -20.01 16.54 7.18
N TYR A 537 -21.20 16.61 6.59
CA TYR A 537 -21.45 16.39 5.18
C TYR A 537 -22.28 17.54 4.63
N GLU A 538 -21.79 18.18 3.57
CA GLU A 538 -22.53 19.18 2.80
C GLU A 538 -23.51 18.47 1.86
N ILE A 539 -24.80 18.77 2.01
CA ILE A 539 -25.88 18.15 1.24
C ILE A 539 -25.86 18.70 -0.18
N ASP A 540 -25.71 17.81 -1.16
CA ASP A 540 -25.83 18.14 -2.57
C ASP A 540 -27.31 18.14 -2.97
N ARG A 541 -27.75 19.15 -3.75
CA ARG A 541 -29.17 19.39 -4.04
C ARG A 541 -29.51 19.25 -5.51
#